data_AF-A0A8B9XUN2-F1
#
_entry.id   AF-A0A8B9XUN2-F1
#
_cell.length_a   1.000
_cell.length_b   1.000
_cell.length_c   1.000
_cell.angle_alpha   90.00
_cell.angle_beta   90.00
_cell.angle_gamma   90.00
#
_symmetry.space_group_name_H-M   'P 1'
#
loop_
_entity.id
_entity.type
_entity.pdbx_description
1 polymer ?
#
loop_
_entity_poly.entity_id
_entity_poly.type
_entity_poly.pdbx_seq_one_letter_code
_entity_poly.pdbx_strand_id
1 'polypeptide(L)'
;MTTFTWNINHARLMVVEERCVYRVNSDNSGWTEIRREAWVSSSLFGVSRAVQEFGLARFKSNVTKTMKGFEYILAKLQAKEAKEKAKETALAATEKAKDLASKAATKKQQQQQQFV
;
A
#
# COMPACT_ATOMS: atom_id res chain seq x y z
N MET A 1 -11.76 -5.70 -3.06
CA MET A 1 -11.77 -5.79 -1.57
C MET A 1 -12.89 -4.90 -1.05
N THR A 2 -13.57 -5.30 0.03
CA THR A 2 -14.62 -4.47 0.66
C THR A 2 -14.37 -4.38 2.16
N THR A 3 -14.49 -3.18 2.73
CA THR A 3 -14.36 -2.94 4.17
C THR A 3 -15.64 -2.32 4.71
N PHE A 4 -16.01 -2.72 5.92
CA PHE A 4 -17.09 -2.13 6.70
C PHE A 4 -16.54 -1.73 8.07
N THR A 5 -16.78 -0.48 8.46
CA THR A 5 -16.28 0.09 9.71
C THR A 5 -17.40 0.82 10.40
N TRP A 6 -17.56 0.61 11.71
CA TRP A 6 -18.52 1.36 12.52
C TRP A 6 -18.01 1.53 13.95
N ASN A 7 -18.50 2.56 14.66
CA ASN A 7 -18.19 2.74 16.07
C ASN A 7 -19.02 1.79 16.94
N ILE A 8 -18.34 1.01 17.79
CA ILE A 8 -18.99 0.15 18.80
C ILE A 8 -19.35 0.92 20.08
N ASN A 9 -18.59 1.97 20.39
CA ASN A 9 -18.78 2.82 21.56
C ASN A 9 -19.47 4.13 21.17
N HIS A 10 -20.15 4.74 22.14
CA HIS A 10 -20.91 5.99 21.97
C HIS A 10 -22.05 5.91 20.92
N ALA A 11 -22.47 4.71 20.52
CA ALA A 11 -23.54 4.48 19.54
C ALA A 11 -24.90 5.10 19.94
N ARG A 12 -25.15 5.29 21.25
CA ARG A 12 -26.34 6.01 21.73
C ARG A 12 -26.37 7.49 21.35
N LEU A 13 -25.20 8.10 21.15
CA LEU A 13 -25.06 9.50 20.75
C LEU A 13 -25.09 9.60 19.23
N MET A 14 -24.25 8.82 18.56
CA MET A 14 -24.08 8.83 17.12
C MET A 14 -23.52 7.50 16.63
N VAL A 15 -24.03 7.01 15.52
CA VAL A 15 -23.47 5.89 14.78
C VAL A 15 -22.94 6.41 13.45
N VAL A 16 -21.70 6.05 13.14
CA VAL A 16 -21.05 6.31 11.85
C VAL A 16 -20.67 4.97 11.27
N GLU A 17 -21.30 4.62 10.17
CA GLU A 17 -21.01 3.41 9.41
C GLU A 17 -20.33 3.84 8.10
N GLU A 18 -19.22 3.19 7.75
CA GLU A 18 -18.50 3.41 6.51
C GLU A 18 -18.38 2.10 5.76
N ARG A 19 -18.68 2.14 4.45
CA ARG A 19 -18.41 1.07 3.51
C ARG A 19 -17.45 1.57 2.43
N CYS A 20 -16.33 0.88 2.25
CA CYS A 20 -15.42 1.14 1.14
C CYS A 20 -15.31 -0.10 0.24
N VAL A 21 -15.48 0.11 -1.07
CA VAL A 21 -15.27 -0.91 -2.09
C VAL A 21 -14.07 -0.51 -2.94
N TYR A 22 -13.04 -1.34 -2.88
CA TYR A 22 -11.79 -1.20 -3.62
C TYR A 22 -11.83 -2.14 -4.83
N ARG A 23 -11.69 -1.58 -6.02
CA ARG A 23 -11.71 -2.31 -7.29
C ARG A 23 -10.66 -1.76 -8.25
N VAL A 24 -10.24 -2.59 -9.20
CA VAL A 24 -9.48 -2.08 -10.35
C VAL A 24 -10.37 -1.11 -11.11
N ASN A 25 -9.82 0.04 -11.50
CA ASN A 25 -10.57 1.04 -12.26
C ASN A 25 -10.92 0.49 -13.66
N SER A 26 -12.12 0.80 -14.15
CA SER A 26 -12.61 0.30 -15.45
C SER A 26 -11.82 0.87 -16.64
N ASP A 27 -11.32 2.09 -16.50
CA ASP A 27 -10.71 2.86 -17.59
C ASP A 27 -9.18 2.65 -17.59
N ASN A 28 -8.61 2.33 -16.43
CA ASN A 28 -7.18 2.08 -16.26
C ASN A 28 -6.93 0.91 -15.30
N SER A 29 -6.44 -0.21 -15.84
CA SER A 29 -6.11 -1.42 -15.07
C SER A 29 -4.96 -1.24 -14.09
N GLY A 30 -4.14 -0.20 -14.24
CA GLY A 30 -3.09 0.18 -13.30
C GLY A 30 -3.58 0.99 -12.10
N TRP A 31 -4.85 1.43 -12.09
CA TRP A 31 -5.41 2.24 -11.01
C TRP A 31 -6.35 1.42 -10.12
N THR A 32 -6.38 1.77 -8.84
CA THR A 32 -7.38 1.26 -7.90
C THR A 32 -8.39 2.36 -7.60
N GLU A 33 -9.64 2.10 -7.94
CA GLU A 33 -10.77 2.96 -7.58
C GLU A 33 -11.33 2.56 -6.21
N ILE A 34 -11.69 3.57 -5.41
CA ILE A 34 -12.29 3.38 -4.09
C ILE A 34 -13.65 4.07 -4.08
N ARG A 35 -14.73 3.29 -4.06
CA ARG A 35 -16.08 3.81 -3.81
C ARG A 35 -16.36 3.78 -2.31
N ARG A 36 -16.56 4.95 -1.71
CA ARG A 36 -16.81 5.13 -0.28
C ARG A 36 -18.20 5.67 -0.03
N GLU A 37 -18.92 5.03 0.88
CA GLU A 37 -20.24 5.42 1.36
C GLU A 37 -20.20 5.49 2.88
N ALA A 38 -20.93 6.45 3.46
CA ALA A 38 -21.07 6.53 4.91
C ALA A 38 -22.48 6.94 5.32
N TRP A 39 -22.92 6.38 6.44
CA TRP A 39 -24.18 6.67 7.09
C TRP A 39 -23.90 7.24 8.47
N VAL A 40 -24.44 8.42 8.75
CA VAL A 40 -24.35 9.07 10.05
C VAL A 40 -25.74 9.17 10.62
N SER A 41 -25.99 8.50 11.73
CA SER A 41 -27.28 8.49 12.41
C SER A 41 -27.15 8.87 13.89
N SER A 42 -28.23 9.37 14.48
CA SER A 42 -28.28 9.75 15.89
C SER A 42 -29.70 9.56 16.42
N SER A 43 -29.83 8.91 17.58
CA SER A 43 -31.09 8.71 18.29
C SER A 43 -31.39 9.80 19.33
N LEU A 44 -30.57 10.86 19.40
CA LEU A 44 -30.76 11.95 20.37
C LEU A 44 -31.90 12.87 19.93
N PHE A 45 -33.03 12.75 20.62
CA PHE A 45 -34.20 13.60 20.38
C PHE A 45 -33.87 15.08 20.64
N GLY A 46 -34.36 15.97 19.78
CA GLY A 46 -34.17 17.42 19.88
C GLY A 46 -32.83 17.96 19.34
N VAL A 47 -31.80 17.13 19.19
CA VAL A 47 -30.47 17.56 18.69
C VAL A 47 -29.87 16.67 17.59
N SER A 48 -30.61 15.66 17.12
CA SER A 48 -30.14 14.66 16.16
C SER A 48 -29.52 15.26 14.91
N ARG A 49 -30.12 16.32 14.35
CA ARG A 49 -29.60 17.00 13.14
C ARG A 49 -28.23 17.64 13.37
N ALA A 50 -28.05 18.35 14.48
CA ALA A 50 -26.77 18.99 14.81
C ALA A 50 -25.66 17.93 15.00
N VAL A 51 -26.00 16.80 15.63
CA VAL A 51 -25.08 15.67 15.81
C VAL A 51 -24.71 15.03 14.47
N GLN A 52 -25.68 14.85 13.57
CA GLN A 52 -25.44 14.32 12.23
C GLN A 52 -24.55 15.25 11.39
N GLU A 53 -24.80 16.56 11.42
CA GLU A 53 -23.99 17.55 10.71
C GLU A 53 -22.55 17.58 11.25
N PHE A 54 -22.37 17.49 12.57
CA PHE A 54 -21.07 17.32 13.21
C PHE A 54 -20.36 16.03 12.73
N GLY A 55 -21.07 14.91 12.74
CA GLY A 55 -20.56 13.62 12.29
C GLY A 55 -20.14 13.65 10.81
N LEU A 56 -20.94 14.29 9.95
CA LEU A 56 -20.63 14.47 8.54
C LEU A 56 -19.39 15.33 8.32
N ALA A 57 -19.26 16.44 9.04
CA ALA A 57 -18.07 17.30 8.97
C ALA A 57 -16.80 16.53 9.39
N ARG A 58 -16.89 15.76 10.49
CA ARG A 58 -15.80 14.88 10.93
C ARG A 58 -15.47 13.80 9.90
N PHE A 59 -16.47 13.17 9.32
CA PHE A 59 -16.28 12.16 8.29
C PHE A 59 -15.53 12.72 7.08
N LYS A 60 -15.90 13.90 6.57
CA LYS A 60 -15.19 14.57 5.47
C LYS A 60 -13.70 14.81 5.78
N SER A 61 -13.39 15.26 7.00
CA SER A 61 -11.99 15.42 7.45
C SER A 61 -11.26 14.07 7.52
N ASN A 62 -11.93 13.02 7.98
CA ASN A 62 -11.37 11.68 8.05
C ASN A 62 -11.06 11.10 6.67
N VAL A 63 -11.91 11.34 5.66
CA VAL A 63 -11.65 10.92 4.28
C VAL A 63 -10.31 11.45 3.79
N THR A 64 -10.03 12.74 3.96
CA THR A 64 -8.75 13.35 3.56
C THR A 64 -7.57 12.72 4.29
N LYS A 65 -7.70 12.44 5.59
CA LYS A 65 -6.64 11.79 6.38
C LYS A 65 -6.38 10.36 5.93
N THR A 66 -7.43 9.60 5.68
CA THR A 66 -7.35 8.23 5.18
C THR A 66 -6.63 8.18 3.84
N MET A 67 -6.94 9.09 2.90
CA MET A 67 -6.25 9.15 1.61
C MET A 67 -4.76 9.49 1.76
N LYS A 68 -4.42 10.50 2.57
CA LYS A 68 -3.01 10.82 2.87
C LYS A 68 -2.25 9.65 3.52
N GLY A 69 -2.90 8.93 4.43
CA GLY A 69 -2.33 7.75 5.06
C GLY A 69 -2.09 6.62 4.06
N PHE A 70 -3.03 6.39 3.14
CA PHE A 70 -2.87 5.42 2.05
C PHE A 70 -1.72 5.78 1.11
N GLU A 71 -1.67 7.01 0.64
CA GLU A 71 -0.58 7.49 -0.23
C GLU A 71 0.78 7.32 0.45
N TYR A 72 0.89 7.69 1.73
CA TYR A 72 2.12 7.55 2.51
C TYR A 72 2.58 6.09 2.60
N ILE A 73 1.70 5.17 3.00
CA ILE A 73 2.10 3.77 3.20
C ILE A 73 2.39 3.08 1.86
N LEU A 74 1.63 3.40 0.80
CA LEU A 74 1.87 2.86 -0.54
C LEU A 74 3.24 3.31 -1.08
N ALA A 75 3.56 4.60 -0.97
CA ALA A 75 4.87 5.11 -1.38
C ALA A 75 6.01 4.43 -0.60
N LYS A 76 5.82 4.25 0.72
CA LYS A 76 6.80 3.56 1.58
C LYS A 76 7.01 2.10 1.19
N LEU A 77 5.92 1.37 0.89
CA LEU A 77 5.98 -0.03 0.47
C LEU A 77 6.66 -0.17 -0.90
N GLN A 78 6.31 0.68 -1.87
CA GLN A 78 6.94 0.69 -3.20
C GLN A 78 8.44 1.01 -3.14
N ALA A 79 8.83 2.01 -2.34
CA ALA A 79 10.24 2.33 -2.13
C ALA A 79 11.01 1.17 -1.50
N LYS A 80 10.41 0.47 -0.53
CA LYS A 80 11.01 -0.73 0.09
C LYS A 80 11.17 -1.84 -0.94
N GLU A 81 10.14 -2.12 -1.74
CA GLU A 81 10.18 -3.15 -2.77
C GLU A 81 11.25 -2.86 -3.84
N ALA A 82 11.35 -1.61 -4.30
CA ALA A 82 12.39 -1.19 -5.24
C ALA A 82 13.81 -1.39 -4.68
N LYS A 83 14.01 -1.09 -3.38
CA LYS A 83 15.29 -1.29 -2.70
C LYS A 83 15.67 -2.76 -2.60
N GLU A 84 14.73 -3.64 -2.26
CA GLU A 84 14.97 -5.08 -2.20
C GLU A 84 15.29 -5.66 -3.58
N LYS A 85 14.54 -5.28 -4.62
CA LYS A 85 14.82 -5.67 -6.01
C LYS A 85 16.20 -5.23 -6.50
N ALA A 86 16.61 -4.00 -6.15
CA ALA A 86 17.94 -3.50 -6.48
C ALA A 86 19.05 -4.30 -5.79
N LYS A 87 18.85 -4.66 -4.51
CA LYS A 87 19.80 -5.48 -3.74
C LYS A 87 19.93 -6.89 -4.33
N GLU A 88 18.82 -7.51 -4.71
CA GLU A 88 18.81 -8.84 -5.34
C GLU A 88 19.55 -8.81 -6.70
N THR A 89 19.29 -7.79 -7.51
CA THR A 89 19.95 -7.60 -8.81
C THR A 89 21.46 -7.39 -8.64
N ALA A 90 21.88 -6.61 -7.64
CA ALA A 90 23.29 -6.39 -7.33
C ALA A 90 23.98 -7.69 -6.87
N LEU A 91 23.31 -8.50 -6.04
CA LEU A 91 23.83 -9.78 -5.59
C LEU A 91 24.01 -10.74 -6.78
N ALA A 92 23.00 -10.85 -7.64
CA ALA A 92 23.06 -11.69 -8.84
C ALA A 92 24.17 -11.25 -9.82
N ALA A 93 24.38 -9.95 -9.99
CA ALA A 93 25.49 -9.44 -10.80
C ALA A 93 26.85 -9.77 -10.20
N THR A 94 26.98 -9.70 -8.87
CA THR A 94 28.22 -10.00 -8.14
C THR A 94 28.58 -11.48 -8.25
N GLU A 95 27.61 -12.38 -8.08
CA GLU A 95 27.83 -13.82 -8.25
C GLU A 95 28.21 -14.17 -9.70
N LYS A 96 27.53 -13.59 -10.70
CA LYS A 96 27.92 -13.75 -12.11
C LYS A 96 29.35 -13.27 -12.40
N ALA A 97 29.77 -12.17 -11.79
CA ALA A 97 31.13 -11.65 -11.95
C ALA A 97 32.18 -12.59 -11.34
N LYS A 98 31.92 -13.17 -10.16
CA LYS A 98 32.79 -14.17 -9.54
C LYS A 98 32.91 -15.43 -10.39
N ASP A 99 31.81 -15.93 -10.94
CA ASP A 99 31.80 -17.10 -11.83
C ASP A 99 32.58 -16.87 -13.12
N LEU A 100 32.49 -15.67 -13.69
CA LEU A 100 33.27 -15.30 -14.88
C LEU A 100 34.76 -15.19 -14.55
N ALA A 101 35.11 -14.61 -13.40
CA ALA A 101 36.49 -14.50 -12.95
C ALA A 101 37.13 -15.87 -12.67
N SER A 102 36.40 -16.78 -12.02
CA SER A 102 36.89 -18.13 -11.73
C SER A 102 37.12 -18.94 -13.02
N LYS A 103 36.21 -18.85 -13.99
CA LYS A 103 36.35 -19.47 -15.33
C LYS A 103 37.52 -18.89 -16.12
N ALA A 104 37.76 -17.57 -16.02
CA ALA A 104 38.89 -16.92 -16.67
C ALA A 104 40.23 -17.35 -16.06
N ALA A 105 40.29 -17.53 -14.75
CA ALA A 105 41.48 -18.01 -14.04
C ALA A 105 41.83 -19.47 -14.41
N THR A 106 40.83 -20.35 -14.51
CA THR A 106 41.05 -21.75 -14.93
C THR A 106 41.52 -21.86 -16.38
N LYS A 107 40.99 -21.03 -17.29
CA LYS A 107 41.48 -20.99 -18.69
C LYS A 107 42.95 -20.55 -18.78
N LYS A 108 43.39 -19.57 -17.98
CA LYS A 108 44.79 -19.13 -17.96
C LYS A 108 45.74 -20.22 -17.47
N GLN A 109 45.34 -21.00 -16.45
CA GLN A 109 46.16 -22.11 -15.94
C GLN A 109 46.29 -23.26 -16.96
N GLN A 110 45.21 -23.61 -17.67
CA GLN A 110 45.25 -24.64 -18.72
C GLN A 110 46.13 -24.23 -19.91
N GLN A 111 46.10 -22.94 -20.31
CA GLN A 111 47.00 -22.44 -21.36
C GLN A 111 48.47 -22.47 -20.94
N GLN A 112 48.81 -22.20 -19.68
CA GLN A 112 50.20 -22.26 -19.20
C GLN A 112 50.78 -23.68 -19.11
N GLN A 113 49.94 -24.70 -18.90
CA GLN A 113 50.38 -26.10 -18.84
C GLN A 113 50.61 -26.75 -20.20
N GLN A 114 50.15 -26.14 -21.31
CA GLN A 114 50.36 -26.65 -22.67
C GLN A 114 51.68 -26.18 -23.33
N PHE A 115 52.45 -25.33 -22.66
CA PHE A 115 53.75 -24.81 -23.15
C PHE A 115 54.97 -25.35 -22.38
N VAL A 116 54.81 -26.44 -21.62
CA VAL A 116 55.90 -27.19 -20.97
C VAL A 116 56.01 -28.56 -21.60
#